data_AF-R7M9H7-F1
#
_entry.id   AF-R7M9H7-F1
#
_cell.length_a   1.000
_cell.length_b   1.000
_cell.length_c   1.000
_cell.angle_alpha   90.00
_cell.angle_beta   90.00
_cell.angle_gamma   90.00
#
_symmetry.space_group_name_H-M   'P 1'
#
loop_
_entity.id
_entity.type
_entity.pdbx_description
1 polymer ?
#
loop_
_entity_poly.entity_id
_entity_poly.type
_entity_poly.pdbx_seq_one_letter_code
_entity_poly.pdbx_strand_id
1 'polypeptide(L)'
;MNAIVKLYSSKSGEISSFLKKFSEKYSEIDTDLFWQKEYQNPIEICDIIGALIDNNDTYNINIWISLDSDIFINITQSNLDDIIRYMFERYPY
;
A
#
# COMPACT_ATOMS: atom_id res chain seq x y z
N MET A 1 -7.54 11.50 -11.38
CA MET A 1 -6.13 11.18 -11.09
C MET A 1 -6.16 9.91 -10.29
N ASN A 2 -5.45 8.87 -10.73
CA ASN A 2 -5.44 7.58 -10.03
C ASN A 2 -4.27 7.58 -9.04
N ALA A 3 -4.52 7.11 -7.82
CA ALA A 3 -3.45 6.83 -6.89
C ALA A 3 -2.82 5.48 -7.23
N ILE A 4 -1.51 5.35 -7.12
CA ILE A 4 -0.78 4.11 -7.38
C ILE A 4 -0.14 3.66 -6.09
N VAL A 5 -0.35 2.39 -5.73
CA VAL A 5 0.37 1.72 -4.64
C VAL A 5 1.33 0.72 -5.26
N LYS A 6 2.56 0.71 -4.74
CA LYS A 6 3.61 -0.25 -5.09
C LYS A 6 4.14 -0.89 -3.82
N LEU A 7 4.21 -2.22 -3.84
CA LEU A 7 4.76 -3.03 -2.76
C LEU A 7 6.03 -3.72 -3.25
N TYR A 8 7.05 -3.71 -2.41
CA TYR A 8 8.33 -4.37 -2.67
C TYR A 8 8.72 -5.22 -1.47
N SER A 9 9.07 -6.49 -1.71
CA SER A 9 9.63 -7.36 -0.68
C SER A 9 10.97 -7.91 -1.15
N SER A 10 11.85 -8.17 -0.17
CA SER A 10 13.10 -8.90 -0.40
C SER A 10 12.93 -10.42 -0.33
N LYS A 11 11.77 -10.90 0.11
CA LYS A 11 11.46 -12.33 0.27
C LYS A 11 10.30 -12.72 -0.64
N SER A 12 10.55 -13.75 -1.44
CA SER A 12 9.53 -14.35 -2.31
C SER A 12 8.30 -14.75 -1.52
N GLY A 13 7.12 -14.37 -2.01
CA GLY A 13 5.84 -14.80 -1.46
C GLY A 13 5.35 -14.05 -0.21
N GLU A 14 6.11 -13.08 0.33
CA GLU A 14 5.63 -12.25 1.44
C GLU A 14 4.46 -11.36 1.00
N ILE A 15 4.58 -10.73 -0.18
CA ILE A 15 3.53 -9.87 -0.73
C ILE A 15 2.26 -10.68 -1.01
N SER A 16 2.38 -11.82 -1.67
CA SER A 16 1.21 -12.67 -1.94
C SER A 16 0.56 -13.18 -0.66
N SER A 17 1.35 -13.55 0.36
CA SER A 17 0.85 -13.95 1.68
C SER A 17 0.12 -12.81 2.40
N PHE A 18 0.65 -11.58 2.34
CA PHE A 18 0.00 -10.39 2.88
C PHE A 18 -1.32 -10.08 2.15
N LEU A 19 -1.29 -10.01 0.82
CA LEU A 19 -2.46 -9.66 0.01
C LEU A 19 -3.60 -10.68 0.16
N LYS A 20 -3.27 -11.98 0.24
CA LYS A 20 -4.26 -13.05 0.48
C LYS A 20 -4.95 -12.90 1.82
N LYS A 21 -4.25 -12.45 2.87
CA LYS A 21 -4.85 -12.15 4.18
C LYS A 21 -5.62 -10.84 4.19
N PHE A 22 -5.14 -9.84 3.45
CA PHE A 22 -5.76 -8.52 3.40
C PHE A 22 -7.11 -8.57 2.67
N SER A 23 -7.23 -9.32 1.58
CA SER A 23 -8.51 -9.48 0.88
C SER A 23 -8.56 -10.77 0.06
N GLU A 24 -9.70 -11.48 0.13
CA GLU A 24 -9.99 -12.64 -0.72
C GLU A 24 -9.93 -12.32 -2.23
N LYS A 25 -10.04 -11.03 -2.61
CA LYS A 25 -9.88 -10.58 -3.99
C LYS A 25 -8.48 -10.81 -4.57
N TYR A 26 -7.48 -11.01 -3.72
CA TYR A 26 -6.09 -11.20 -4.12
C TYR A 26 -5.64 -12.67 -4.02
N SER A 27 -6.59 -13.61 -3.89
CA SER A 27 -6.33 -15.04 -3.71
C SER A 27 -5.47 -15.67 -4.80
N GLU A 28 -5.56 -15.17 -6.03
CA GLU A 28 -4.85 -15.69 -7.21
C GLU A 28 -3.57 -14.92 -7.56
N ILE A 29 -3.16 -13.95 -6.73
CA ILE A 29 -1.96 -13.17 -7.00
C ILE A 29 -0.71 -13.99 -6.68
N ASP A 30 0.03 -14.33 -7.72
CA ASP A 30 1.35 -14.96 -7.67
C ASP A 30 2.44 -13.92 -7.99
N THR A 31 2.58 -12.95 -7.09
CA THR A 31 3.65 -11.94 -7.16
C THR A 31 4.68 -12.21 -6.07
N ASP A 32 5.92 -12.44 -6.48
CA ASP A 32 7.00 -12.82 -5.58
C ASP A 32 7.65 -11.62 -4.88
N LEU A 33 8.04 -10.58 -5.61
CA LEU A 33 8.87 -9.48 -5.10
C LEU A 33 8.29 -8.08 -5.33
N PHE A 34 7.34 -7.95 -6.25
CA PHE A 34 6.74 -6.68 -6.63
C PHE A 34 5.25 -6.82 -6.90
N TRP A 35 4.48 -5.89 -6.37
CA TRP A 35 3.06 -5.75 -6.70
C TRP A 35 2.71 -4.28 -6.88
N GLN A 36 1.80 -3.99 -7.81
CA GLN A 36 1.26 -2.66 -7.98
C GLN A 36 -0.24 -2.69 -8.24
N LYS A 37 -0.92 -1.63 -7.80
CA LYS A 37 -2.33 -1.42 -8.11
C LYS A 37 -2.66 0.06 -8.21
N GLU A 38 -3.51 0.38 -9.17
CA GLU A 38 -4.11 1.70 -9.30
C GLU A 38 -5.45 1.75 -8.58
N TYR A 39 -5.69 2.87 -7.90
CA TYR A 39 -6.90 3.18 -7.16
C TYR A 39 -7.52 4.44 -7.75
N GLN A 40 -8.81 4.37 -8.10
CA GLN A 40 -9.55 5.53 -8.57
C GLN A 40 -9.77 6.53 -7.43
N ASN A 41 -10.02 6.03 -6.22
CA ASN A 41 -10.14 6.83 -5.02
C ASN A 41 -8.84 6.73 -4.20
N PRO A 42 -8.08 7.82 -4.04
CA PRO A 42 -6.88 7.85 -3.20
C PRO A 42 -7.14 7.46 -1.74
N ILE A 43 -8.34 7.67 -1.21
CA ILE A 43 -8.64 7.32 0.19
C ILE A 43 -8.57 5.80 0.42
N GLU A 44 -8.89 4.99 -0.60
CA GLU A 44 -8.83 3.51 -0.49
C GLU A 44 -7.41 2.99 -0.24
N ILE A 45 -6.37 3.78 -0.54
CA ILE A 45 -4.99 3.36 -0.29
C ILE A 45 -4.67 3.40 1.21
N CYS A 46 -5.38 4.20 2.01
CA CYS A 46 -5.17 4.28 3.46
C CYS A 46 -5.40 2.91 4.13
N ASP A 47 -6.37 2.13 3.65
CA ASP A 47 -6.68 0.81 4.20
C ASP A 47 -5.51 -0.17 4.05
N ILE A 48 -4.90 -0.23 2.85
CA ILE A 48 -3.77 -1.14 2.60
C ILE A 48 -2.49 -0.65 3.29
N ILE A 49 -2.28 0.68 3.38
CA ILE A 49 -1.16 1.24 4.12
C ILE A 49 -1.28 0.87 5.60
N GLY A 50 -2.43 1.13 6.23
CA GLY A 50 -2.66 0.84 7.65
C GLY A 50 -2.46 -0.64 7.97
N ALA A 51 -3.09 -1.52 7.18
CA ALA A 51 -2.96 -2.97 7.35
C ALA A 51 -1.51 -3.45 7.20
N LEU A 52 -0.72 -2.85 6.31
CA LEU A 52 0.68 -3.24 6.12
C LEU A 52 1.56 -2.76 7.26
N ILE A 53 1.37 -1.52 7.74
CA ILE A 53 2.13 -0.98 8.86
C ILE A 53 1.82 -1.72 10.17
N ASP A 54 0.56 -2.08 10.41
CA ASP A 54 0.15 -2.87 11.58
C ASP A 54 0.76 -4.28 11.57
N ASN A 55 1.08 -4.82 10.39
CA ASN A 55 1.68 -6.14 10.23
C ASN A 55 3.17 -6.08 9.85
N ASN A 56 3.83 -4.94 10.01
CA ASN A 56 5.24 -4.75 9.65
C ASN A 56 6.19 -5.64 10.47
N ASP A 57 5.78 -6.07 11.66
CA ASP A 57 6.52 -7.06 12.47
C ASP A 57 6.50 -8.47 11.85
N THR A 58 5.48 -8.77 11.03
CA THR A 58 5.29 -10.07 10.39
C THR A 58 5.82 -10.08 8.95
N TYR A 59 5.67 -8.98 8.23
CA TYR A 59 6.01 -8.86 6.82
C TYR A 59 7.04 -7.76 6.59
N ASN A 60 8.16 -8.09 5.93
CA ASN A 60 9.18 -7.10 5.58
C ASN A 60 8.92 -6.55 4.17
N ILE A 61 7.83 -5.79 4.04
CA ILE A 61 7.37 -5.22 2.77
C ILE A 61 7.51 -3.70 2.82
N ASN A 62 8.16 -3.11 1.84
CA ASN A 62 8.19 -1.66 1.64
C ASN A 62 7.00 -1.22 0.78
N ILE A 63 6.36 -0.13 1.17
CA ILE A 63 5.21 0.44 0.46
C ILE A 63 5.54 1.84 -0.07
N TRP A 64 5.24 2.05 -1.34
CA TRP A 64 5.38 3.32 -2.02
C TRP A 64 4.04 3.72 -2.61
N ILE A 65 3.67 4.98 -2.43
CA ILE A 65 2.44 5.52 -3.00
C ILE A 65 2.73 6.69 -3.92
N SER A 66 1.89 6.86 -4.93
CA SER A 66 1.90 8.00 -5.83
C SER A 66 0.50 8.55 -5.94
N LEU A 67 0.33 9.82 -5.57
CA LEU A 67 -0.93 10.57 -5.69
C LEU A 67 -0.99 11.42 -6.95
N ASP A 68 0.19 11.89 -7.36
CA ASP A 68 0.42 12.70 -8.53
C ASP A 68 1.42 11.95 -9.42
N SER A 69 1.31 12.14 -10.73
CA SER A 69 2.17 11.48 -11.72
C SER A 69 3.64 11.71 -11.40
N ASP A 70 4.44 10.63 -11.46
CA ASP A 70 5.90 10.62 -11.27
C ASP A 70 6.43 10.97 -9.85
N ILE A 71 5.55 11.17 -8.87
CA ILE A 71 5.95 11.37 -7.47
C ILE A 71 5.62 10.11 -6.67
N PHE A 72 6.65 9.45 -6.13
CA PHE A 72 6.50 8.31 -5.24
C PHE A 72 7.02 8.64 -3.85
N ILE A 73 6.21 8.35 -2.84
CA ILE A 73 6.51 8.56 -1.42
C ILE A 73 6.60 7.19 -0.74
N ASN A 74 7.72 6.93 -0.06
CA ASN A 74 7.86 5.75 0.77
C ASN A 74 7.13 5.94 2.10
N ILE A 75 6.27 5.00 2.49
CA ILE A 75 5.54 5.07 3.75
C ILE A 75 6.22 4.21 4.81
N THR A 76 6.30 4.77 6.00
CA THR A 76 6.95 4.24 7.19
C THR A 76 6.06 4.57 8.39
N GLN A 77 6.30 3.93 9.54
CA GLN A 77 5.57 4.28 10.76
C GLN A 77 5.67 5.76 11.14
N SER A 78 6.81 6.41 10.86
CA SER A 78 7.02 7.81 11.23
C SER A 78 6.23 8.83 10.41
N ASN A 79 5.83 8.50 9.18
CA ASN A 79 5.10 9.42 8.30
C ASN A 79 3.67 8.95 7.99
N LEU A 80 3.25 7.81 8.54
CA LEU A 80 1.93 7.22 8.33
C LEU A 80 0.80 8.21 8.66
N ASP A 81 0.83 8.77 9.87
CA ASP A 81 -0.22 9.65 10.38
C ASP A 81 -0.35 10.92 9.54
N ASP A 82 0.79 11.52 9.16
CA ASP A 82 0.83 12.72 8.32
C ASP A 82 0.24 12.45 6.92
N ILE A 83 0.58 11.29 6.33
CA ILE A 83 0.08 10.87 5.02
C ILE A 83 -1.42 10.63 5.09
N ILE A 84 -1.90 9.86 6.07
CA ILE A 84 -3.33 9.56 6.24
C ILE A 84 -4.11 10.87 6.42
N ARG A 85 -3.65 11.72 7.34
CA ARG A 85 -4.27 13.02 7.59
C ARG A 85 -4.31 13.87 6.31
N TYR A 86 -3.23 13.92 5.55
CA TYR A 86 -3.17 14.62 4.28
C TYR A 86 -4.19 14.09 3.26
N MET A 87 -4.38 12.77 3.16
CA MET A 87 -5.39 12.20 2.25
C MET A 87 -6.80 12.68 2.61
N PHE A 88 -7.16 12.62 3.88
CA PHE A 88 -8.49 13.02 4.35
C PHE A 88 -8.72 14.54 4.27
N GLU A 89 -7.67 15.36 4.42
CA GLU A 89 -7.75 16.80 4.22
C GLU A 89 -7.90 17.18 2.72
N ARG A 90 -7.22 16.46 1.81
CA ARG A 90 -7.20 16.77 0.37
C ARG A 90 -8.38 16.19 -0.41
N TYR A 91 -8.91 15.03 0.00
CA TYR A 91 -9.99 14.34 -0.68
C TYR A 91 -11.20 14.22 0.26
N PRO A 92 -12.11 15.22 0.30
CA PRO A 92 -13.34 15.11 1.06
C PRO A 92 -14.29 14.09 0.41
N TYR A 93 -14.93 13.29 1.26
CA TYR A 93 -15.90 12.24 0.91
C TYR A 93 -17.11 12.74 0.11
#